data_AF-A0AAV6YPN3-F1
#
_entry.id   AF-A0AAV6YPN3-F1
#
_cell.length_a   1.000
_cell.length_b   1.000
_cell.length_c   1.000
_cell.angle_alpha   90.00
_cell.angle_beta   90.00
_cell.angle_gamma   90.00
#
_symmetry.space_group_name_H-M   'P 1'
#
loop_
_entity.id
_entity.type
_entity.pdbx_description
1 polymer ?
#
loop_
_entity_poly.entity_id
_entity_poly.type
_entity_poly.pdbx_seq_one_letter_code
_entity_poly.pdbx_strand_id
1 'polypeptide(L)'
;LWSNSTFWVLSAENNHTVPKEGSNVVIPAGKWVVADIDLPSFNKLIIYGVLELRNLTDNSTARAAATFRTTVLNATYISIQGGRLIGGTEDDPFQGELHIVLRGNHLTPELPLPDGPNQGSKVLGVFGQLDLHGLPRSVYRTKLANTASAGSQTITVRDPVDWQVGEDILITTTSYNAWQTETRSILAISSDRRTLTLNVSLSFNHTANTYLVPNTTLNYTLAADVALLSRNIKIIGEDYPGWYSESFGARVLVSTFSANGMEYRGNARIENVEFYHSGQEGYRDPTDPRYSLAFLNLGEVLSNESYVKGCAFHNGFSPAIGVFYSNGLDVDDNVIHFTVGEGIRVWGERVNVRGNLVALSIWPGTYQEREEVNNILWHAGIEISEGADILLQDNV
;
A
#
# COMPACT_ATOMS: atom_id res chain seq x y z
N LEU A 1 -0.61 -1.94 -28.15
CA LEU A 1 0.63 -2.51 -27.58
C LEU A 1 1.66 -1.42 -27.46
N TRP A 2 2.37 -1.36 -26.33
CA TRP A 2 3.45 -0.41 -26.08
C TRP A 2 4.62 -0.64 -27.03
N SER A 3 4.90 -1.88 -27.40
CA SER A 3 5.95 -2.25 -28.36
C SER A 3 5.75 -1.70 -29.78
N ASN A 4 4.55 -1.24 -30.14
CA ASN A 4 4.25 -0.71 -31.46
C ASN A 4 4.82 0.71 -31.63
N SER A 5 6.01 0.82 -32.22
CA SER A 5 6.69 2.11 -32.46
C SER A 5 5.86 3.09 -33.31
N THR A 6 5.02 2.59 -34.23
CA THR A 6 4.16 3.44 -35.06
C THR A 6 3.15 4.22 -34.23
N PHE A 7 2.64 3.64 -33.13
CA PHE A 7 1.75 4.37 -32.22
C PHE A 7 2.42 5.62 -31.65
N TRP A 8 3.67 5.48 -31.20
CA TRP A 8 4.43 6.58 -30.60
C TRP A 8 4.85 7.64 -31.61
N VAL A 9 5.30 7.22 -32.80
CA VAL A 9 5.69 8.14 -33.88
C VAL A 9 4.48 8.96 -34.39
N LEU A 10 3.26 8.44 -34.28
CA LEU A 10 2.05 9.16 -34.64
C LEU A 10 1.46 10.02 -33.50
N SER A 11 1.97 9.91 -32.26
CA SER A 11 1.47 10.70 -31.13
C SER A 11 2.21 12.03 -31.02
N ALA A 12 1.47 13.12 -31.25
CA ALA A 12 1.99 14.48 -31.09
C ALA A 12 2.29 14.80 -29.62
N GLU A 13 1.49 14.26 -28.69
CA GLU A 13 1.66 14.44 -27.23
C GLU A 13 2.97 13.84 -26.71
N ASN A 14 3.53 12.87 -27.44
CA ASN A 14 4.80 12.22 -27.13
C ASN A 14 5.94 12.65 -28.09
N ASN A 15 5.80 13.83 -28.70
CA ASN A 15 6.78 14.42 -29.62
C ASN A 15 7.17 13.50 -30.78
N HIS A 16 6.26 12.63 -31.26
CA HIS A 16 6.53 11.67 -32.33
C HIS A 16 7.70 10.72 -32.05
N THR A 17 7.97 10.43 -30.78
CA THR A 17 9.10 9.58 -30.36
C THR A 17 8.66 8.43 -29.47
N VAL A 18 9.32 7.28 -29.62
CA VAL A 18 9.18 6.15 -28.70
C VAL A 18 9.74 6.55 -27.33
N PRO A 19 8.99 6.37 -26.23
CA PRO A 19 9.47 6.66 -24.89
C PRO A 19 10.79 5.96 -24.56
N LYS A 20 11.71 6.71 -23.96
CA LYS A 20 13.01 6.26 -23.44
C LYS A 20 13.21 6.70 -21.98
N GLU A 21 14.31 6.28 -21.36
CA GLU A 21 14.67 6.72 -20.00
C GLU A 21 14.59 8.25 -19.85
N GLY A 22 13.94 8.70 -18.77
CA GLY A 22 13.73 10.11 -18.46
C GLY A 22 12.64 10.81 -19.28
N SER A 23 11.90 10.09 -20.14
CA SER A 23 10.85 10.71 -20.95
C SER A 23 9.66 11.20 -20.12
N ASN A 24 9.01 12.24 -20.64
CA ASN A 24 7.65 12.60 -20.24
C ASN A 24 6.69 11.90 -21.22
N VAL A 25 5.86 11.00 -20.71
CA VAL A 25 4.97 10.16 -21.51
C VAL A 25 3.52 10.53 -21.25
N VAL A 26 2.73 10.57 -22.31
CA VAL A 26 1.28 10.77 -22.26
C VAL A 26 0.60 9.57 -22.90
N ILE A 27 -0.34 8.95 -22.18
CA ILE A 27 -1.28 7.98 -22.76
C ILE A 27 -2.52 8.77 -23.21
N PRO A 28 -2.75 8.99 -24.52
CA PRO A 28 -3.78 9.91 -24.98
C PRO A 28 -5.20 9.41 -24.70
N ALA A 29 -6.15 10.33 -24.55
CA ALA A 29 -7.56 10.00 -24.37
C ALA A 29 -8.09 9.12 -25.51
N GLY A 30 -8.97 8.18 -25.18
CA GLY A 30 -9.55 7.23 -26.15
C GLY A 30 -8.56 6.19 -26.69
N LYS A 31 -7.33 6.12 -26.15
CA LYS A 31 -6.36 5.06 -26.49
C LYS A 31 -6.25 4.05 -25.35
N TRP A 32 -6.11 2.79 -25.72
CA TRP A 32 -5.79 1.70 -24.81
C TRP A 32 -4.39 1.18 -25.14
N VAL A 33 -3.44 1.36 -24.23
CA VAL A 33 -2.05 0.96 -24.39
C VAL A 33 -1.76 -0.16 -23.40
N VAL A 34 -1.39 -1.33 -23.92
CA VAL A 34 -0.96 -2.48 -23.11
C VAL A 34 0.56 -2.48 -23.06
N ALA A 35 1.15 -2.45 -21.86
CA ALA A 35 2.58 -2.59 -21.62
C ALA A 35 3.00 -4.06 -21.81
N ASP A 36 3.34 -4.42 -23.05
CA ASP A 36 3.68 -5.79 -23.47
C ASP A 36 5.19 -6.07 -23.53
N ILE A 37 6.01 -5.09 -23.13
CA ILE A 37 7.46 -5.18 -23.01
C ILE A 37 7.91 -4.43 -21.76
N ASP A 38 9.18 -4.63 -21.38
CA ASP A 38 9.80 -3.89 -20.28
C ASP A 38 9.77 -2.37 -20.56
N LEU A 39 9.28 -1.60 -19.58
CA LEU A 39 9.13 -0.15 -19.68
C LEU A 39 10.44 0.54 -19.24
N PRO A 40 10.90 1.58 -19.95
CA PRO A 40 11.99 2.41 -19.45
C PRO A 40 11.49 3.26 -18.28
N SER A 41 12.40 3.82 -17.47
CA SER A 41 11.97 4.65 -16.35
C SER A 41 11.62 6.06 -16.83
N PHE A 42 10.48 6.58 -16.40
CA PHE A 42 9.95 7.86 -16.86
C PHE A 42 10.32 8.99 -15.90
N ASN A 43 10.46 10.20 -16.43
CA ASN A 43 10.37 11.36 -15.55
C ASN A 43 8.90 11.57 -15.15
N LYS A 44 7.99 11.63 -16.12
CA LYS A 44 6.56 11.84 -15.88
C LYS A 44 5.72 10.94 -16.77
N LEU A 45 4.65 10.38 -16.22
CA LEU A 45 3.65 9.61 -16.95
C LEU A 45 2.25 10.20 -16.67
N ILE A 46 1.59 10.73 -17.70
CA ILE A 46 0.22 11.24 -17.62
C ILE A 46 -0.71 10.30 -18.38
N ILE A 47 -1.81 9.86 -17.75
CA ILE A 47 -2.72 8.88 -18.32
C ILE A 47 -4.11 9.52 -18.50
N TYR A 48 -4.42 9.90 -19.75
CA TYR A 48 -5.76 10.33 -20.18
C TYR A 48 -6.58 9.19 -20.81
N GLY A 49 -5.90 8.19 -21.39
CA GLY A 49 -6.50 6.96 -21.91
C GLY A 49 -6.44 5.81 -20.92
N VAL A 50 -6.15 4.61 -21.38
CA VAL A 50 -5.95 3.42 -20.54
C VAL A 50 -4.53 2.91 -20.69
N LEU A 51 -3.83 2.71 -19.57
CA LEU A 51 -2.58 1.95 -19.50
C LEU A 51 -2.85 0.64 -18.77
N GLU A 52 -2.66 -0.48 -19.44
CA GLU A 52 -2.78 -1.82 -18.87
C GLU A 52 -1.39 -2.43 -18.73
N LEU A 53 -1.00 -2.78 -17.50
CA LEU A 53 0.23 -3.48 -17.19
C LEU A 53 -0.01 -4.98 -17.35
N ARG A 54 0.76 -5.63 -18.21
CA ARG A 54 0.56 -7.04 -18.56
C ARG A 54 1.54 -7.92 -17.78
N ASN A 55 1.08 -9.12 -17.39
CA ASN A 55 1.96 -10.20 -16.94
C ASN A 55 2.96 -10.58 -18.04
N LEU A 56 4.23 -10.21 -17.88
CA LEU A 56 5.31 -10.54 -18.80
C LEU A 56 5.83 -11.96 -18.54
N THR A 57 6.26 -12.68 -19.58
CA THR A 57 6.74 -14.08 -19.49
C THR A 57 8.10 -14.23 -20.14
N ASP A 58 8.97 -15.11 -19.61
CA ASP A 58 10.31 -15.37 -20.17
C ASP A 58 10.29 -16.03 -21.56
N ASN A 59 9.26 -16.82 -21.89
CA ASN A 59 9.18 -17.58 -23.15
C ASN A 59 7.89 -17.26 -23.92
N SER A 60 8.04 -16.80 -25.16
CA SER A 60 6.94 -16.52 -26.10
C SER A 60 6.35 -17.78 -26.77
N THR A 61 6.72 -18.99 -26.33
CA THR A 61 6.28 -20.24 -26.94
C THR A 61 5.63 -21.20 -25.92
N ALA A 62 4.29 -21.21 -25.94
CA ALA A 62 3.36 -22.31 -25.67
C ALA A 62 3.43 -23.12 -24.35
N ARG A 63 2.30 -23.04 -23.61
CA ARG A 63 1.54 -24.16 -22.97
C ARG A 63 2.22 -25.03 -21.89
N ALA A 64 3.23 -24.55 -21.18
CA ALA A 64 3.64 -25.08 -19.88
C ALA A 64 3.87 -23.90 -18.93
N ALA A 65 3.45 -24.05 -17.66
CA ALA A 65 3.39 -23.02 -16.61
C ALA A 65 4.36 -21.86 -16.85
N ALA A 66 3.85 -20.75 -17.40
CA ALA A 66 4.68 -19.63 -17.78
C ALA A 66 5.23 -19.00 -16.49
N THR A 67 6.56 -19.01 -16.32
CA THR A 67 7.19 -18.21 -15.27
C THR A 67 7.01 -16.75 -15.62
N PHE A 68 6.25 -16.04 -14.80
CA PHE A 68 6.07 -14.60 -14.97
C PHE A 68 7.35 -13.87 -14.55
N ARG A 69 7.73 -12.87 -15.34
CA ARG A 69 8.79 -11.91 -14.99
C ARG A 69 8.21 -10.79 -14.15
N THR A 70 9.05 -10.15 -13.35
CA THR A 70 8.69 -8.90 -12.66
C THR A 70 8.46 -7.79 -13.67
N THR A 71 7.25 -7.24 -13.68
CA THR A 71 6.89 -6.05 -14.44
C THR A 71 7.20 -4.82 -13.61
N VAL A 72 7.94 -3.86 -14.17
CA VAL A 72 8.35 -2.65 -13.44
C VAL A 72 7.80 -1.41 -14.15
N LEU A 73 7.01 -0.62 -13.44
CA LEU A 73 6.62 0.73 -13.84
C LEU A 73 7.38 1.73 -12.97
N ASN A 74 8.43 2.34 -13.52
CA ASN A 74 9.30 3.26 -12.80
C ASN A 74 9.09 4.70 -13.26
N ALA A 75 8.74 5.63 -12.36
CA ALA A 75 8.53 7.03 -12.70
C ALA A 75 8.74 8.00 -11.51
N THR A 76 9.08 9.27 -11.76
CA THR A 76 9.08 10.32 -10.71
C THR A 76 7.65 10.79 -10.39
N TYR A 77 6.82 10.92 -11.43
CA TYR A 77 5.41 11.28 -11.30
C TYR A 77 4.55 10.38 -12.20
N ILE A 78 3.49 9.81 -11.63
CA ILE A 78 2.41 9.17 -12.38
C ILE A 78 1.14 9.96 -12.05
N SER A 79 0.43 10.45 -13.06
CA SER A 79 -0.79 11.24 -12.88
C SER A 79 -1.87 10.71 -13.82
N ILE A 80 -2.86 10.02 -13.26
CA ILE A 80 -4.03 9.52 -13.98
C ILE A 80 -5.05 10.64 -14.01
N GLN A 81 -5.36 11.19 -15.19
CA GLN A 81 -6.25 12.33 -15.34
C GLN A 81 -7.41 11.94 -16.28
N GLY A 82 -8.53 11.51 -15.71
CA GLY A 82 -9.69 11.01 -16.47
C GLY A 82 -9.47 9.66 -17.18
N GLY A 83 -8.23 9.18 -17.25
CA GLY A 83 -7.86 7.87 -17.77
C GLY A 83 -7.94 6.75 -16.73
N ARG A 84 -7.30 5.62 -17.04
CA ARG A 84 -7.26 4.43 -16.19
C ARG A 84 -5.90 3.74 -16.21
N LEU A 85 -5.39 3.36 -15.04
CA LEU A 85 -4.23 2.47 -14.88
C LEU A 85 -4.71 1.12 -14.34
N ILE A 86 -4.34 0.03 -15.00
CA ILE A 86 -4.76 -1.33 -14.67
C ILE A 86 -3.53 -2.20 -14.38
N GLY A 87 -3.47 -2.79 -13.20
CA GLY A 87 -2.54 -3.84 -12.79
C GLY A 87 -3.31 -4.98 -12.15
N GLY A 88 -3.92 -5.84 -12.98
CA GLY A 88 -4.91 -6.82 -12.54
C GLY A 88 -6.32 -6.23 -12.41
N THR A 89 -7.29 -7.10 -12.28
CA THR A 89 -8.70 -6.79 -12.01
C THR A 89 -9.27 -7.74 -10.96
N GLU A 90 -10.44 -7.43 -10.41
CA GLU A 90 -11.14 -8.28 -9.43
C GLU A 90 -11.33 -9.73 -9.93
N ASP A 91 -11.72 -9.89 -11.20
CA ASP A 91 -11.96 -11.21 -11.81
C ASP A 91 -10.68 -11.87 -12.38
N ASP A 92 -9.64 -11.08 -12.66
CA ASP A 92 -8.35 -11.55 -13.20
C ASP A 92 -7.20 -10.79 -12.50
N PRO A 93 -6.82 -11.22 -11.27
CA PRO A 93 -5.74 -10.60 -10.53
C PRO A 93 -4.40 -10.69 -11.27
N PHE A 94 -3.48 -9.77 -10.99
CA PHE A 94 -2.13 -9.82 -11.54
C PHE A 94 -1.42 -11.09 -11.03
N GLN A 95 -0.88 -11.90 -11.95
CA GLN A 95 -0.40 -13.26 -11.67
C GLN A 95 1.11 -13.31 -11.38
N GLY A 96 1.88 -12.40 -11.98
CA GLY A 96 3.31 -12.24 -11.74
C GLY A 96 3.60 -11.23 -10.63
N GLU A 97 4.83 -10.71 -10.63
CA GLU A 97 5.23 -9.60 -9.76
C GLU A 97 5.09 -8.27 -10.52
N LEU A 98 4.53 -7.25 -9.87
CA LEU A 98 4.40 -5.89 -10.40
C LEU A 98 4.98 -4.88 -9.40
N HIS A 99 6.01 -4.16 -9.79
CA HIS A 99 6.58 -3.07 -9.00
C HIS A 99 6.27 -1.72 -9.63
N ILE A 100 5.50 -0.89 -8.94
CA ILE A 100 5.30 0.52 -9.24
C ILE A 100 6.30 1.30 -8.39
N VAL A 101 7.40 1.75 -8.99
CA VAL A 101 8.51 2.41 -8.30
C VAL A 101 8.40 3.92 -8.51
N LEU A 102 8.25 4.66 -7.42
CA LEU A 102 8.20 6.12 -7.43
C LEU A 102 9.54 6.73 -7.01
N ARG A 103 10.13 7.49 -7.93
CA ARG A 103 11.45 8.14 -7.78
C ARG A 103 11.33 9.60 -7.35
N GLY A 104 12.43 10.13 -6.83
CA GLY A 104 12.54 11.51 -6.37
C GLY A 104 13.01 11.58 -4.92
N ASN A 105 13.29 12.80 -4.48
CA ASN A 105 13.77 13.17 -3.15
C ASN A 105 13.05 14.42 -2.63
N HIS A 106 13.36 14.86 -1.41
CA HIS A 106 12.68 16.02 -0.80
C HIS A 106 12.82 17.34 -1.59
N LEU A 107 13.83 17.46 -2.47
CA LEU A 107 14.06 18.63 -3.33
C LEU A 107 13.41 18.49 -4.71
N THR A 108 12.83 17.34 -5.01
CA THR A 108 12.20 17.08 -6.31
C THR A 108 11.00 18.00 -6.45
N PRO A 109 10.94 18.84 -7.51
CA PRO A 109 9.88 19.83 -7.69
C PRO A 109 8.49 19.20 -7.63
N GLU A 110 7.52 19.92 -7.10
CA GLU A 110 6.15 19.42 -7.04
C GLU A 110 5.48 19.45 -8.42
N LEU A 111 4.48 18.60 -8.63
CA LEU A 111 3.64 18.58 -9.83
C LEU A 111 2.30 19.30 -9.55
N PRO A 112 2.21 20.63 -9.80
CA PRO A 112 1.00 21.38 -9.50
C PRO A 112 -0.17 20.97 -10.41
N LEU A 113 -1.38 21.08 -9.88
CA LEU A 113 -2.63 21.03 -10.64
C LEU A 113 -3.22 22.44 -10.77
N PRO A 114 -4.03 22.72 -11.80
CA PRO A 114 -4.67 24.03 -11.97
C PRO A 114 -5.57 24.40 -10.78
N ASP A 115 -6.62 23.62 -10.55
CA ASP A 115 -7.57 23.81 -9.45
C ASP A 115 -7.76 22.46 -8.71
N GLY A 116 -6.81 22.10 -7.85
CA GLY A 116 -6.83 20.82 -7.13
C GLY A 116 -5.81 20.76 -6.00
N PRO A 117 -5.78 19.64 -5.26
CA PRO A 117 -4.80 19.45 -4.20
C PRO A 117 -3.38 19.36 -4.77
N ASN A 118 -2.40 19.64 -3.93
CA ASN A 118 -1.01 19.48 -4.31
C ASN A 118 -0.66 17.98 -4.40
N GLN A 119 -0.28 17.51 -5.59
CA GLN A 119 0.20 16.13 -5.76
C GLN A 119 1.57 15.93 -5.09
N GLY A 120 2.38 16.98 -4.99
CA GLY A 120 3.77 16.87 -4.57
C GLY A 120 4.64 16.17 -5.63
N SER A 121 5.63 15.41 -5.17
CA SER A 121 6.52 14.60 -6.01
C SER A 121 6.63 13.18 -5.47
N LYS A 122 7.29 12.28 -6.21
CA LYS A 122 7.39 10.85 -5.85
C LYS A 122 6.00 10.25 -5.63
N VAL A 123 5.11 10.55 -6.58
CA VAL A 123 3.65 10.47 -6.42
C VAL A 123 2.99 9.67 -7.55
N LEU A 124 1.99 8.87 -7.15
CA LEU A 124 0.93 8.35 -8.00
C LEU A 124 -0.36 9.12 -7.68
N GLY A 125 -0.68 10.12 -8.51
CA GLY A 125 -1.91 10.91 -8.43
C GLY A 125 -3.02 10.26 -9.26
N VAL A 126 -4.17 10.03 -8.64
CA VAL A 126 -5.34 9.37 -9.23
C VAL A 126 -6.50 10.36 -9.27
N PHE A 127 -6.76 10.86 -10.47
CA PHE A 127 -7.87 11.74 -10.84
C PHE A 127 -8.65 11.15 -12.03
N GLY A 128 -8.66 9.83 -12.08
CA GLY A 128 -9.34 8.96 -13.03
C GLY A 128 -9.52 7.63 -12.32
N GLN A 129 -9.14 6.52 -12.94
CA GLN A 129 -9.34 5.19 -12.37
C GLN A 129 -8.03 4.45 -12.10
N LEU A 130 -7.89 3.89 -10.90
CA LEU A 130 -6.80 2.99 -10.55
C LEU A 130 -7.36 1.62 -10.16
N ASP A 131 -6.94 0.59 -10.87
CA ASP A 131 -7.24 -0.80 -10.54
C ASP A 131 -5.94 -1.56 -10.30
N LEU A 132 -5.73 -1.98 -9.06
CA LEU A 132 -4.62 -2.83 -8.68
C LEU A 132 -5.19 -4.00 -7.89
N HIS A 133 -5.13 -5.20 -8.47
CA HIS A 133 -5.64 -6.42 -7.85
C HIS A 133 -4.54 -7.47 -7.88
N GLY A 134 -3.84 -7.62 -6.76
CA GLY A 134 -2.86 -8.68 -6.55
C GLY A 134 -3.51 -10.02 -6.21
N LEU A 135 -2.68 -11.06 -6.08
CA LEU A 135 -3.13 -12.41 -5.76
C LEU A 135 -3.83 -12.43 -4.39
N PRO A 136 -5.09 -12.90 -4.31
CA PRO A 136 -5.84 -12.96 -3.07
C PRO A 136 -5.20 -13.92 -2.08
N ARG A 137 -5.29 -13.59 -0.79
CA ARG A 137 -4.82 -14.46 0.29
C ARG A 137 -5.98 -15.01 1.11
N SER A 138 -5.85 -16.27 1.52
CA SER A 138 -6.83 -16.90 2.40
C SER A 138 -6.74 -16.38 3.84
N VAL A 139 -5.54 -15.98 4.27
CA VAL A 139 -5.26 -15.50 5.63
C VAL A 139 -4.29 -14.32 5.56
N TYR A 140 -4.77 -13.10 5.80
CA TYR A 140 -3.89 -11.92 5.93
C TYR A 140 -3.25 -11.85 7.33
N ARG A 141 -3.98 -12.30 8.34
CA ARG A 141 -3.57 -12.32 9.76
C ARG A 141 -4.11 -13.54 10.46
N THR A 142 -3.31 -14.09 11.36
CA THR A 142 -3.69 -15.14 12.31
C THR A 142 -3.05 -14.84 13.67
N LYS A 143 -3.22 -15.72 14.65
CA LYS A 143 -2.57 -15.61 15.97
C LYS A 143 -1.59 -16.75 16.18
N LEU A 144 -0.60 -16.53 17.04
CA LEU A 144 0.21 -17.63 17.55
C LEU A 144 -0.66 -18.69 18.24
N ALA A 145 -0.42 -19.95 17.94
CA ALA A 145 -1.05 -21.09 18.61
C ALA A 145 -0.36 -21.42 19.94
N ASN A 146 0.95 -21.15 20.04
CA ASN A 146 1.78 -21.40 21.21
C ASN A 146 2.73 -20.24 21.45
N THR A 147 3.06 -19.99 22.72
CA THR A 147 4.06 -18.98 23.09
C THR A 147 5.38 -19.27 22.37
N ALA A 148 5.90 -18.28 21.65
CA ALA A 148 7.18 -18.33 20.98
C ALA A 148 8.24 -17.62 21.82
N SER A 149 9.21 -18.37 22.34
CA SER A 149 10.28 -17.83 23.17
C SER A 149 11.32 -17.06 22.34
N ALA A 150 11.95 -16.06 22.95
CA ALA A 150 13.17 -15.46 22.45
C ALA A 150 14.23 -16.54 22.18
N GLY A 151 14.95 -16.40 21.08
CA GLY A 151 15.87 -17.40 20.54
C GLY A 151 15.20 -18.48 19.67
N SER A 152 13.86 -18.60 19.66
CA SER A 152 13.17 -19.54 18.77
C SER A 152 13.26 -19.10 17.31
N GLN A 153 13.53 -20.04 16.41
CA GLN A 153 13.47 -19.86 14.96
C GLN A 153 12.20 -20.46 14.35
N THR A 154 11.31 -21.00 15.18
CA THR A 154 10.07 -21.62 14.73
C THR A 154 8.90 -21.03 15.49
N ILE A 155 7.83 -20.72 14.77
CA ILE A 155 6.54 -20.31 15.34
C ILE A 155 5.45 -21.22 14.83
N THR A 156 4.42 -21.42 15.64
CA THR A 156 3.20 -22.13 15.25
C THR A 156 2.05 -21.17 15.29
N VAL A 157 1.33 -21.03 14.18
CA VAL A 157 0.13 -20.21 14.04
C VAL A 157 -1.13 -21.07 14.15
N ARG A 158 -2.24 -20.43 14.56
CA ARG A 158 -3.51 -21.10 14.81
C ARG A 158 -4.16 -21.62 13.52
N ASP A 159 -4.20 -20.77 12.51
CA ASP A 159 -4.89 -21.04 11.26
C ASP A 159 -3.88 -21.49 10.20
N PRO A 160 -4.18 -22.49 9.37
CA PRO A 160 -3.29 -22.89 8.27
C PRO A 160 -3.19 -21.75 7.25
N VAL A 161 -1.97 -21.38 6.85
CA VAL A 161 -1.72 -20.22 6.00
C VAL A 161 -1.42 -20.59 4.54
N ASP A 162 -1.74 -19.70 3.60
CA ASP A 162 -1.36 -19.78 2.19
C ASP A 162 -0.06 -19.01 1.86
N TRP A 163 0.70 -18.62 2.89
CA TRP A 163 1.97 -17.89 2.78
C TRP A 163 3.09 -18.74 2.15
N GLN A 164 4.10 -18.12 1.56
CA GLN A 164 5.15 -18.80 0.80
C GLN A 164 6.52 -18.59 1.45
N VAL A 165 7.44 -19.53 1.16
CA VAL A 165 8.85 -19.35 1.54
C VAL A 165 9.41 -18.13 0.82
N GLY A 166 10.16 -17.31 1.56
CA GLY A 166 10.69 -16.02 1.10
C GLY A 166 9.79 -14.83 1.41
N GLU A 167 8.52 -15.03 1.79
CA GLU A 167 7.63 -13.95 2.19
C GLU A 167 7.93 -13.45 3.60
N ASP A 168 7.72 -12.15 3.80
CA ASP A 168 7.89 -11.47 5.07
C ASP A 168 6.59 -11.45 5.88
N ILE A 169 6.74 -11.70 7.17
CA ILE A 169 5.68 -11.68 8.17
C ILE A 169 6.02 -10.71 9.30
N LEU A 170 4.96 -10.24 9.94
CA LEU A 170 4.95 -9.44 11.15
C LEU A 170 4.56 -10.32 12.33
N ILE A 171 5.25 -10.18 13.47
CA ILE A 171 4.87 -10.75 14.77
C ILE A 171 4.72 -9.60 15.76
N THR A 172 3.49 -9.35 16.23
CA THR A 172 3.20 -8.22 17.12
C THR A 172 3.73 -8.44 18.53
N THR A 173 4.21 -7.37 19.17
CA THR A 173 4.58 -7.41 20.59
C THR A 173 3.44 -7.93 21.49
N THR A 174 3.81 -8.61 22.57
CA THR A 174 2.89 -8.96 23.67
C THR A 174 3.29 -8.29 24.99
N SER A 175 4.16 -7.28 24.92
CA SER A 175 4.60 -6.47 26.05
C SER A 175 4.14 -5.02 25.92
N TYR A 176 4.46 -4.19 26.92
CA TYR A 176 4.20 -2.75 26.89
C TYR A 176 5.15 -1.97 25.97
N ASN A 177 6.17 -2.62 25.40
CA ASN A 177 7.07 -1.97 24.46
C ASN A 177 6.70 -2.34 23.02
N ALA A 178 6.22 -1.35 22.27
CA ALA A 178 5.83 -1.51 20.87
C ALA A 178 7.00 -1.96 19.97
N TRP A 179 8.23 -1.57 20.31
CA TRP A 179 9.47 -1.92 19.59
C TRP A 179 9.88 -3.38 19.73
N GLN A 180 9.17 -4.18 20.52
CA GLN A 180 9.34 -5.64 20.53
C GLN A 180 8.51 -6.34 19.46
N THR A 181 7.82 -5.59 18.61
CA THR A 181 7.25 -6.10 17.35
C THR A 181 8.38 -6.45 16.39
N GLU A 182 8.28 -7.60 15.71
CA GLU A 182 9.37 -8.15 14.91
C GLU A 182 8.89 -8.55 13.52
N THR A 183 9.72 -8.31 12.49
CA THR A 183 9.49 -8.83 11.14
C THR A 183 10.46 -9.94 10.81
N ARG A 184 10.01 -10.96 10.08
CA ARG A 184 10.81 -12.14 9.72
C ARG A 184 10.44 -12.65 8.35
N SER A 185 11.40 -13.25 7.65
CA SER A 185 11.14 -13.96 6.40
C SER A 185 10.95 -15.45 6.66
N ILE A 186 10.04 -16.08 5.94
CA ILE A 186 9.75 -17.50 6.07
C ILE A 186 10.80 -18.31 5.29
N LEU A 187 11.50 -19.23 5.95
CA LEU A 187 12.44 -20.17 5.31
C LEU A 187 11.81 -21.53 4.97
N ALA A 188 10.87 -21.98 5.78
CA ALA A 188 10.18 -23.25 5.57
C ALA A 188 8.80 -23.23 6.22
N ILE A 189 7.90 -24.04 5.66
CA ILE A 189 6.53 -24.19 6.14
C ILE A 189 6.25 -25.68 6.28
N SER A 190 5.64 -26.09 7.40
CA SER A 190 5.20 -27.47 7.62
C SER A 190 4.11 -27.90 6.63
N SER A 191 3.92 -29.21 6.48
CA SER A 191 2.89 -29.77 5.59
C SER A 191 1.46 -29.39 5.97
N ASP A 192 1.19 -29.16 7.26
CA ASP A 192 -0.11 -28.70 7.77
C ASP A 192 -0.30 -27.17 7.70
N ARG A 193 0.71 -26.45 7.17
CA ARG A 193 0.69 -25.01 6.93
C ARG A 193 0.53 -24.17 8.20
N ARG A 194 0.92 -24.69 9.37
CA ARG A 194 0.82 -23.99 10.66
C ARG A 194 2.14 -23.68 11.33
N THR A 195 3.21 -24.41 11.01
CA THR A 195 4.53 -24.14 11.59
C THR A 195 5.42 -23.46 10.55
N LEU A 196 5.94 -22.31 10.93
CA LEU A 196 6.82 -21.48 10.10
C LEU A 196 8.22 -21.49 10.70
N THR A 197 9.21 -21.81 9.89
CA THR A 197 10.63 -21.62 10.21
C THR A 197 11.07 -20.27 9.70
N LEU A 198 11.67 -19.47 10.57
CA LEU A 198 12.07 -18.09 10.33
C LEU A 198 13.53 -18.02 9.89
N ASN A 199 13.88 -16.97 9.15
CA ASN A 199 15.26 -16.72 8.72
C ASN A 199 16.20 -16.35 9.87
N VAL A 200 15.68 -15.72 10.92
CA VAL A 200 16.41 -15.29 12.11
C VAL A 200 15.57 -15.59 13.34
N SER A 201 16.22 -15.99 14.43
CA SER A 201 15.54 -16.24 15.71
C SER A 201 14.81 -14.98 16.22
N LEU A 202 13.74 -15.18 16.96
CA LEU A 202 13.03 -14.11 17.66
C LEU A 202 13.93 -13.48 18.73
N SER A 203 13.90 -12.16 18.85
CA SER A 203 14.66 -11.44 19.88
C SER A 203 13.87 -11.37 21.19
N PHE A 204 12.54 -11.44 21.10
CA PHE A 204 11.64 -11.29 22.23
C PHE A 204 10.70 -12.48 22.40
N ASN A 205 10.11 -12.59 23.59
CA ASN A 205 9.04 -13.54 23.85
C ASN A 205 7.73 -13.00 23.28
N HIS A 206 7.01 -13.84 22.54
CA HIS A 206 5.68 -13.57 22.01
C HIS A 206 4.69 -14.57 22.59
N THR A 207 3.84 -14.10 23.50
CA THR A 207 2.95 -14.98 24.27
C THR A 207 1.75 -15.44 23.44
N ALA A 208 1.26 -16.64 23.75
CA ALA A 208 -0.03 -17.16 23.32
C ALA A 208 -0.59 -18.05 24.43
N ASN A 209 -1.54 -17.50 25.20
CA ASN A 209 -2.13 -18.14 26.36
C ASN A 209 -3.65 -17.99 26.33
N THR A 210 -4.34 -19.04 26.75
CA THR A 210 -5.81 -19.03 26.93
C THR A 210 -6.13 -19.00 28.41
N TYR A 211 -6.99 -18.07 28.79
CA TYR A 211 -7.40 -17.81 30.16
C TYR A 211 -8.89 -18.15 30.32
N LEU A 212 -9.25 -18.70 31.48
CA LEU A 212 -10.63 -18.93 31.86
C LEU A 212 -11.16 -17.70 32.60
N VAL A 213 -12.33 -17.22 32.23
CA VAL A 213 -13.00 -16.15 32.96
C VAL A 213 -13.56 -16.74 34.26
N PRO A 214 -13.14 -16.26 35.45
CA PRO A 214 -13.53 -16.84 36.72
C PRO A 214 -15.05 -16.98 36.87
N ASN A 215 -15.50 -18.12 37.40
CA ASN A 215 -16.91 -18.44 37.62
C ASN A 215 -17.79 -18.47 36.35
N THR A 216 -17.18 -18.64 35.16
CA THR A 216 -17.92 -18.84 33.91
C THR A 216 -17.33 -20.00 33.10
N THR A 217 -18.01 -20.42 32.04
CA THR A 217 -17.47 -21.36 31.03
C THR A 217 -16.74 -20.65 29.90
N LEU A 218 -16.60 -19.33 29.95
CA LEU A 218 -15.99 -18.53 28.90
C LEU A 218 -14.47 -18.54 29.03
N ASN A 219 -13.80 -18.55 27.89
CA ASN A 219 -12.35 -18.39 27.79
C ASN A 219 -12.01 -17.23 26.84
N TYR A 220 -10.82 -16.67 27.01
CA TYR A 220 -10.25 -15.69 26.10
C TYR A 220 -8.78 -16.00 25.85
N THR A 221 -8.33 -15.74 24.63
CA THR A 221 -6.94 -15.98 24.22
C THR A 221 -6.23 -14.64 24.05
N LEU A 222 -5.13 -14.45 24.78
CA LEU A 222 -4.17 -13.39 24.50
C LEU A 222 -3.00 -14.02 23.77
N ALA A 223 -2.85 -13.66 22.50
CA ALA A 223 -1.78 -14.15 21.66
C ALA A 223 -1.34 -13.08 20.67
N ALA A 224 -0.04 -13.04 20.40
CA ALA A 224 0.52 -12.20 19.34
C ALA A 224 -0.20 -12.48 18.01
N ASP A 225 -0.53 -11.40 17.30
CA ASP A 225 -0.94 -11.49 15.92
C ASP A 225 0.30 -11.74 15.05
N VAL A 226 0.11 -12.60 14.05
CA VAL A 226 1.08 -12.88 13.01
C VAL A 226 0.41 -12.54 11.68
N ALA A 227 1.02 -11.68 10.89
CA ALA A 227 0.41 -11.16 9.67
C ALA A 227 1.38 -11.17 8.48
N LEU A 228 0.85 -11.36 7.28
CA LEU A 228 1.63 -11.36 6.05
C LEU A 228 1.86 -9.94 5.53
N LEU A 229 3.12 -9.56 5.33
CA LEU A 229 3.50 -8.27 4.72
C LEU A 229 3.63 -8.38 3.21
N SER A 230 4.18 -9.48 2.69
CA SER A 230 4.46 -9.57 1.25
C SER A 230 3.21 -9.63 0.36
N ARG A 231 3.21 -8.87 -0.74
CA ARG A 231 2.25 -8.98 -1.85
C ARG A 231 2.97 -8.95 -3.20
N ASN A 232 2.34 -9.49 -4.24
CA ASN A 232 2.93 -9.57 -5.57
C ASN A 232 2.83 -8.25 -6.37
N ILE A 233 1.94 -7.33 -5.97
CA ILE A 233 1.95 -5.96 -6.45
C ILE A 233 2.53 -5.06 -5.36
N LYS A 234 3.52 -4.26 -5.70
CA LYS A 234 4.20 -3.34 -4.79
C LYS A 234 4.18 -1.90 -5.28
N ILE A 235 3.88 -0.96 -4.41
CA ILE A 235 4.13 0.47 -4.58
C ILE A 235 5.31 0.82 -3.71
N ILE A 236 6.42 1.18 -4.36
CA ILE A 236 7.73 1.29 -3.71
C ILE A 236 8.20 2.73 -3.80
N GLY A 237 8.57 3.29 -2.67
CA GLY A 237 9.43 4.45 -2.66
C GLY A 237 10.87 4.06 -2.99
N GLU A 238 11.40 4.47 -4.15
CA GLU A 238 12.84 4.32 -4.45
C GLU A 238 13.69 4.99 -3.36
N ASP A 239 14.68 4.24 -2.85
CA ASP A 239 15.68 4.72 -1.91
C ASP A 239 16.70 5.61 -2.63
N TYR A 240 17.12 6.68 -1.97
CA TYR A 240 18.11 7.63 -2.47
C TYR A 240 18.97 8.18 -1.32
N PRO A 241 20.18 8.72 -1.55
CA PRO A 241 21.00 9.26 -0.46
C PRO A 241 20.23 10.30 0.38
N GLY A 242 19.96 9.98 1.65
CA GLY A 242 19.18 10.83 2.56
C GLY A 242 17.70 10.44 2.75
N TRP A 243 17.18 9.44 2.03
CA TRP A 243 15.76 9.04 2.05
C TRP A 243 15.18 8.85 3.46
N TYR A 244 15.93 8.18 4.34
CA TYR A 244 15.50 7.95 5.72
C TYR A 244 15.54 9.22 6.56
N SER A 245 16.67 9.96 6.56
CA SER A 245 16.79 11.22 7.34
C SER A 245 15.79 12.29 6.88
N GLU A 246 15.45 12.30 5.60
CA GLU A 246 14.46 13.22 5.02
C GLU A 246 13.03 12.67 5.13
N SER A 247 12.87 11.39 5.46
CA SER A 247 11.58 10.71 5.63
C SER A 247 10.61 10.94 4.47
N PHE A 248 11.11 10.70 3.25
CA PHE A 248 10.43 11.05 2.01
C PHE A 248 10.22 9.83 1.11
N GLY A 249 9.06 9.21 1.25
CA GLY A 249 8.64 8.01 0.55
C GLY A 249 7.68 8.24 -0.61
N ALA A 250 7.27 7.14 -1.23
CA ALA A 250 6.20 7.11 -2.23
C ALA A 250 4.86 7.54 -1.64
N ARG A 251 4.08 8.37 -2.34
CA ARG A 251 2.68 8.65 -1.95
C ARG A 251 1.70 8.29 -3.06
N VAL A 252 0.52 7.82 -2.66
CA VAL A 252 -0.65 7.68 -3.54
C VAL A 252 -1.73 8.65 -3.09
N LEU A 253 -2.20 9.48 -4.02
CA LEU A 253 -3.26 10.45 -3.77
C LEU A 253 -4.43 10.18 -4.71
N VAL A 254 -5.59 9.79 -4.16
CA VAL A 254 -6.84 9.63 -4.90
C VAL A 254 -7.72 10.83 -4.59
N SER A 255 -7.95 11.68 -5.58
CA SER A 255 -8.64 12.96 -5.32
C SER A 255 -9.33 13.54 -6.55
N THR A 256 -9.87 14.75 -6.39
CA THR A 256 -10.54 15.54 -7.42
C THR A 256 -9.69 16.74 -7.82
N PHE A 257 -9.72 17.12 -9.09
CA PHE A 257 -9.30 18.45 -9.52
C PHE A 257 -10.15 18.95 -10.68
N SER A 258 -10.17 20.25 -10.89
CA SER A 258 -10.82 20.87 -12.05
C SER A 258 -9.78 21.44 -13.01
N ALA A 259 -10.04 21.30 -14.31
CA ALA A 259 -9.27 21.95 -15.35
C ALA A 259 -10.14 22.15 -16.60
N ASN A 260 -10.03 23.32 -17.24
CA ASN A 260 -10.75 23.65 -18.47
C ASN A 260 -12.28 23.44 -18.37
N GLY A 261 -12.87 23.71 -17.20
CA GLY A 261 -14.31 23.53 -16.95
C GLY A 261 -14.76 22.07 -16.82
N MET A 262 -13.83 21.11 -16.75
CA MET A 262 -14.10 19.70 -16.46
C MET A 262 -13.58 19.34 -15.07
N GLU A 263 -14.38 18.60 -14.32
CA GLU A 263 -13.97 17.97 -13.07
C GLU A 263 -13.42 16.57 -13.36
N TYR A 264 -12.26 16.28 -12.79
CA TYR A 264 -11.59 14.99 -12.82
C TYR A 264 -11.62 14.40 -11.42
N ARG A 265 -12.49 13.41 -11.20
CA ARG A 265 -12.62 12.72 -9.92
C ARG A 265 -11.97 11.35 -9.98
N GLY A 266 -11.07 11.11 -9.03
CA GLY A 266 -10.39 9.84 -8.83
C GLY A 266 -11.30 8.78 -8.23
N ASN A 267 -11.08 7.53 -8.62
CA ASN A 267 -11.51 6.35 -7.90
C ASN A 267 -10.38 5.30 -7.91
N ALA A 268 -10.27 4.50 -6.86
CA ALA A 268 -9.22 3.51 -6.74
C ALA A 268 -9.71 2.23 -6.06
N ARG A 269 -9.52 1.10 -6.74
CA ARG A 269 -9.73 -0.25 -6.22
C ARG A 269 -8.37 -0.90 -6.03
N ILE A 270 -7.91 -0.94 -4.78
CA ILE A 270 -6.57 -1.39 -4.41
C ILE A 270 -6.71 -2.61 -3.52
N GLU A 271 -6.32 -3.76 -4.04
CA GLU A 271 -6.50 -5.05 -3.38
C GLU A 271 -5.22 -5.87 -3.45
N ASN A 272 -4.79 -6.42 -2.31
CA ASN A 272 -3.58 -7.26 -2.22
C ASN A 272 -2.32 -6.53 -2.74
N VAL A 273 -2.14 -5.27 -2.34
CA VAL A 273 -0.98 -4.44 -2.71
C VAL A 273 -0.12 -4.17 -1.49
N GLU A 274 1.20 -4.22 -1.66
CA GLU A 274 2.20 -3.87 -0.64
C GLU A 274 2.70 -2.45 -0.88
N PHE A 275 2.68 -1.62 0.15
CA PHE A 275 3.24 -0.28 0.17
C PHE A 275 4.51 -0.30 1.02
N TYR A 276 5.64 0.01 0.39
CA TYR A 276 6.96 -0.06 1.01
C TYR A 276 7.72 1.26 0.85
N HIS A 277 8.30 1.76 1.95
CA HIS A 277 8.96 3.08 1.99
C HIS A 277 8.05 4.18 1.44
N SER A 278 6.83 4.21 1.95
CA SER A 278 5.76 5.12 1.53
C SER A 278 5.47 6.21 2.57
N GLY A 279 4.75 7.24 2.16
CA GLY A 279 4.45 8.40 3.00
C GLY A 279 5.56 9.45 3.01
N GLN A 280 5.22 10.69 3.31
CA GLN A 280 6.17 11.80 3.42
C GLN A 280 5.92 12.53 4.74
N GLU A 281 6.93 12.56 5.61
CA GLU A 281 6.83 13.15 6.95
C GLU A 281 6.64 14.67 6.88
N GLY A 282 6.01 15.26 7.91
CA GLY A 282 5.75 16.70 8.00
C GLY A 282 4.48 17.18 7.30
N TYR A 283 3.87 16.38 6.42
CA TYR A 283 2.65 16.75 5.69
C TYR A 283 1.42 15.97 6.18
N ARG A 284 0.91 16.37 7.34
CA ARG A 284 -0.25 15.74 8.00
C ARG A 284 -1.54 16.55 7.89
N ASP A 285 -1.49 17.67 7.19
CA ASP A 285 -2.63 18.54 7.00
C ASP A 285 -3.73 17.81 6.20
N PRO A 286 -4.99 17.85 6.64
CA PRO A 286 -6.12 17.22 5.95
C PRO A 286 -6.36 17.73 4.52
N THR A 287 -5.76 18.86 4.11
CA THR A 287 -5.83 19.42 2.76
C THR A 287 -4.64 19.05 1.85
N ASP A 288 -3.52 18.59 2.43
CA ASP A 288 -2.40 17.94 1.71
C ASP A 288 -1.84 16.76 2.54
N PRO A 289 -2.62 15.67 2.69
CA PRO A 289 -2.16 14.49 3.40
C PRO A 289 -1.21 13.70 2.49
N ARG A 290 0.09 13.72 2.81
CA ARG A 290 1.10 12.94 2.07
C ARG A 290 1.30 11.56 2.70
N TYR A 291 0.20 10.87 2.88
CA TYR A 291 0.17 9.53 3.47
C TYR A 291 0.65 8.47 2.46
N SER A 292 0.79 7.22 2.89
CA SER A 292 1.08 6.14 1.92
C SER A 292 -0.03 6.03 0.88
N LEU A 293 -1.28 6.11 1.33
CA LEU A 293 -2.48 6.21 0.52
C LEU A 293 -3.44 7.23 1.15
N ALA A 294 -3.85 8.24 0.39
CA ALA A 294 -4.85 9.20 0.80
C ALA A 294 -6.02 9.28 -0.20
N PHE A 295 -7.24 9.14 0.30
CA PHE A 295 -8.48 9.49 -0.40
C PHE A 295 -8.91 10.88 0.08
N LEU A 296 -8.97 11.86 -0.83
CA LEU A 296 -9.19 13.27 -0.49
C LEU A 296 -10.27 13.87 -1.38
N ASN A 297 -11.27 14.54 -0.80
CA ASN A 297 -12.30 15.31 -1.50
C ASN A 297 -13.11 14.49 -2.52
N LEU A 298 -13.35 13.21 -2.27
CA LEU A 298 -14.14 12.38 -3.19
C LEU A 298 -15.65 12.54 -3.00
N GLY A 299 -16.10 13.18 -1.91
CA GLY A 299 -17.52 13.28 -1.58
C GLY A 299 -18.11 11.89 -1.37
N GLU A 300 -19.23 11.59 -2.02
CA GLU A 300 -19.87 10.27 -1.94
C GLU A 300 -19.12 9.23 -2.77
N VAL A 301 -18.66 8.15 -2.15
CA VAL A 301 -18.14 6.96 -2.83
C VAL A 301 -19.21 5.88 -2.82
N LEU A 302 -19.59 5.41 -4.01
CA LEU A 302 -20.56 4.33 -4.15
C LEU A 302 -19.92 2.96 -3.83
N SER A 303 -20.76 1.98 -3.52
CA SER A 303 -20.29 0.61 -3.28
C SER A 303 -19.49 0.08 -4.49
N ASN A 304 -18.34 -0.54 -4.20
CA ASN A 304 -17.38 -1.04 -5.18
C ASN A 304 -16.73 0.03 -6.09
N GLU A 305 -16.93 1.33 -5.82
CA GLU A 305 -16.29 2.40 -6.59
C GLU A 305 -14.85 2.65 -6.14
N SER A 306 -14.58 2.64 -4.84
CA SER A 306 -13.23 2.74 -4.29
C SER A 306 -13.11 1.97 -2.99
N TYR A 307 -11.96 1.34 -2.78
CA TYR A 307 -11.66 0.59 -1.56
C TYR A 307 -10.17 0.27 -1.46
N VAL A 308 -9.74 -0.08 -0.24
CA VAL A 308 -8.41 -0.62 0.04
C VAL A 308 -8.56 -1.88 0.90
N LYS A 309 -8.20 -3.04 0.33
CA LYS A 309 -8.50 -4.36 0.91
C LYS A 309 -7.30 -5.30 0.89
N GLY A 310 -7.02 -5.96 2.01
CA GLY A 310 -5.96 -6.99 2.09
C GLY A 310 -4.54 -6.46 1.83
N CYS A 311 -4.34 -5.14 1.83
CA CYS A 311 -3.05 -4.51 1.53
C CYS A 311 -2.10 -4.58 2.72
N ALA A 312 -0.81 -4.42 2.46
CA ALA A 312 0.21 -4.27 3.48
C ALA A 312 0.86 -2.90 3.37
N PHE A 313 1.11 -2.24 4.50
CA PHE A 313 1.79 -0.95 4.56
C PHE A 313 2.91 -1.07 5.58
N HIS A 314 4.16 -0.93 5.15
CA HIS A 314 5.25 -1.01 6.13
C HIS A 314 6.49 -0.19 5.81
N ASN A 315 7.21 0.12 6.89
CA ASN A 315 8.39 0.99 6.86
C ASN A 315 8.03 2.37 6.27
N GLY A 316 6.88 2.89 6.67
CA GLY A 316 6.36 4.17 6.19
C GLY A 316 6.87 5.36 7.01
N PHE A 317 6.83 6.54 6.38
CA PHE A 317 7.31 7.81 6.96
C PHE A 317 6.19 8.76 7.40
N SER A 318 4.96 8.32 7.29
CA SER A 318 3.76 9.08 7.64
C SER A 318 2.69 8.10 8.08
N PRO A 319 1.46 8.57 8.34
CA PRO A 319 0.33 7.67 8.44
C PRO A 319 0.14 6.85 7.16
N ALA A 320 -0.42 5.64 7.30
CA ALA A 320 -0.57 4.73 6.17
C ALA A 320 -1.78 5.09 5.31
N ILE A 321 -2.99 5.03 5.88
CA ILE A 321 -4.25 5.26 5.14
C ILE A 321 -4.95 6.51 5.67
N GLY A 322 -5.29 7.42 4.78
CA GLY A 322 -6.05 8.63 5.08
C GLY A 322 -7.33 8.70 4.27
N VAL A 323 -8.44 9.00 4.92
CA VAL A 323 -9.73 9.27 4.27
C VAL A 323 -10.20 10.65 4.71
N PHE A 324 -10.27 11.61 3.80
CA PHE A 324 -10.57 13.00 4.11
C PHE A 324 -11.64 13.54 3.16
N TYR A 325 -12.70 14.12 3.73
CA TYR A 325 -13.83 14.69 2.98
C TYR A 325 -14.39 13.70 1.93
N SER A 326 -14.43 12.42 2.31
CA SER A 326 -14.79 11.29 1.45
C SER A 326 -15.60 10.29 2.28
N ASN A 327 -16.72 9.82 1.74
CA ASN A 327 -17.71 9.01 2.44
C ASN A 327 -17.90 7.65 1.75
N GLY A 328 -18.32 6.62 2.49
CA GLY A 328 -18.72 5.34 1.89
C GLY A 328 -17.57 4.40 1.47
N LEU A 329 -16.34 4.65 1.94
CA LEU A 329 -15.16 3.84 1.62
C LEU A 329 -15.08 2.56 2.47
N ASP A 330 -14.60 1.48 1.86
CA ASP A 330 -14.21 0.24 2.55
C ASP A 330 -12.67 0.21 2.77
N VAL A 331 -12.26 0.07 4.03
CA VAL A 331 -10.87 -0.10 4.48
C VAL A 331 -10.79 -1.40 5.26
N ASP A 332 -10.51 -2.52 4.57
CA ASP A 332 -10.65 -3.86 5.16
C ASP A 332 -9.37 -4.69 5.12
N ASP A 333 -9.15 -5.47 6.18
CA ASP A 333 -8.14 -6.53 6.26
C ASP A 333 -6.70 -6.09 5.93
N ASN A 334 -6.38 -4.80 6.13
CA ASN A 334 -5.06 -4.27 5.86
C ASN A 334 -4.10 -4.54 7.03
N VAL A 335 -2.84 -4.82 6.70
CA VAL A 335 -1.75 -5.04 7.67
C VAL A 335 -0.82 -3.84 7.64
N ILE A 336 -0.78 -3.08 8.72
CA ILE A 336 -0.01 -1.83 8.83
C ILE A 336 1.05 -2.00 9.91
N HIS A 337 2.31 -1.79 9.55
CA HIS A 337 3.46 -1.94 10.44
C HIS A 337 4.44 -0.77 10.28
N PHE A 338 4.85 -0.14 11.38
CA PHE A 338 5.82 0.96 11.35
C PHE A 338 5.31 2.15 10.54
N THR A 339 4.55 3.01 11.21
CA THR A 339 4.13 4.32 10.70
C THR A 339 4.71 5.44 11.56
N VAL A 340 4.85 6.63 10.99
CA VAL A 340 5.10 7.86 11.75
C VAL A 340 3.78 8.62 11.83
N GLY A 341 3.12 8.59 12.99
CA GLY A 341 1.70 8.91 13.14
C GLY A 341 0.81 7.68 12.96
N GLU A 342 -0.50 7.92 12.77
CA GLU A 342 -1.57 6.93 12.75
C GLU A 342 -1.34 5.78 11.75
N GLY A 343 -1.92 4.61 11.99
CA GLY A 343 -2.10 3.62 10.92
C GLY A 343 -3.19 4.05 9.95
N ILE A 344 -4.37 4.36 10.48
CA ILE A 344 -5.55 4.78 9.69
C ILE A 344 -6.12 6.04 10.30
N ARG A 345 -6.40 7.04 9.46
CA ARG A 345 -7.10 8.26 9.86
C ARG A 345 -8.30 8.53 8.95
N VAL A 346 -9.47 8.73 9.55
CA VAL A 346 -10.72 8.94 8.83
C VAL A 346 -11.39 10.23 9.27
N TRP A 347 -11.74 11.05 8.29
CA TRP A 347 -12.56 12.25 8.38
C TRP A 347 -13.59 12.25 7.24
N GLY A 348 -14.66 11.47 7.46
CA GLY A 348 -15.74 11.25 6.51
C GLY A 348 -16.86 10.45 7.15
N GLU A 349 -17.89 10.12 6.39
CA GLU A 349 -19.08 9.42 6.87
C GLU A 349 -19.24 8.02 6.24
N ARG A 350 -19.87 7.09 6.95
CA ARG A 350 -20.16 5.71 6.46
C ARG A 350 -18.95 4.97 5.90
N VAL A 351 -17.77 5.25 6.47
CA VAL A 351 -16.56 4.51 6.17
C VAL A 351 -16.57 3.23 7.00
N ASN A 352 -16.33 2.10 6.34
CA ASN A 352 -16.14 0.81 7.00
C ASN A 352 -14.65 0.60 7.23
N VAL A 353 -14.26 0.39 8.48
CA VAL A 353 -12.88 0.07 8.87
C VAL A 353 -12.93 -1.26 9.60
N ARG A 354 -12.55 -2.35 8.90
CA ARG A 354 -12.77 -3.72 9.42
C ARG A 354 -11.55 -4.60 9.31
N GLY A 355 -11.30 -5.44 10.31
CA GLY A 355 -10.27 -6.48 10.25
C GLY A 355 -8.82 -5.97 10.11
N ASN A 356 -8.57 -4.67 10.19
CA ASN A 356 -7.24 -4.11 10.03
C ASN A 356 -6.35 -4.44 11.23
N LEU A 357 -5.05 -4.57 11.00
CA LEU A 357 -4.02 -4.66 12.03
C LEU A 357 -3.12 -3.44 11.95
N VAL A 358 -2.98 -2.70 13.05
CA VAL A 358 -1.99 -1.62 13.17
C VAL A 358 -0.98 -1.98 14.25
N ALA A 359 0.27 -2.20 13.86
CA ALA A 359 1.38 -2.47 14.76
C ALA A 359 2.48 -1.42 14.64
N LEU A 360 3.01 -0.97 15.79
CA LEU A 360 4.09 0.02 15.86
C LEU A 360 3.75 1.34 15.12
N SER A 361 2.90 2.14 15.75
CA SER A 361 2.62 3.53 15.35
C SER A 361 3.53 4.46 16.16
N ILE A 362 4.49 5.10 15.50
CA ILE A 362 5.50 5.95 16.17
C ILE A 362 4.96 7.36 16.30
N TRP A 363 5.05 7.92 17.50
CA TRP A 363 4.70 9.31 17.70
C TRP A 363 5.67 10.26 17.00
N PRO A 364 5.20 11.18 16.13
CA PRO A 364 6.09 12.08 15.39
C PRO A 364 7.01 12.90 16.30
N GLY A 365 6.55 13.27 17.51
CA GLY A 365 7.36 14.01 18.48
C GLY A 365 8.54 13.23 19.06
N THR A 366 8.59 11.90 18.88
CA THR A 366 9.70 11.01 19.26
C THR A 366 10.39 10.34 18.07
N TYR A 367 9.89 10.55 16.86
CA TYR A 367 10.46 9.95 15.66
C TYR A 367 11.83 10.57 15.36
N GLN A 368 12.82 9.73 15.00
CA GLN A 368 14.23 10.14 14.80
C GLN A 368 14.84 10.89 15.99
N GLU A 369 14.65 10.37 17.20
CA GLU A 369 15.25 10.91 18.43
C GLU A 369 14.82 12.35 18.76
N ARG A 370 13.72 12.83 18.16
CA ARG A 370 13.10 14.10 18.54
C ARG A 370 12.58 14.03 19.99
N GLU A 371 12.54 15.18 20.64
CA GLU A 371 11.95 15.37 21.97
C GLU A 371 11.00 16.57 21.94
N GLU A 372 9.87 16.43 21.25
CA GLU A 372 8.91 17.54 21.11
C GLU A 372 8.00 17.69 22.34
N VAL A 373 8.53 18.28 23.42
CA VAL A 373 7.84 18.44 24.72
C VAL A 373 6.53 19.23 24.67
N ASN A 374 6.34 20.08 23.65
CA ASN A 374 5.14 20.89 23.46
C ASN A 374 4.19 20.32 22.39
N ASN A 375 4.53 19.18 21.78
CA ASN A 375 3.66 18.56 20.80
C ASN A 375 2.51 17.86 21.55
N ILE A 376 1.30 18.38 21.37
CA ILE A 376 0.08 17.88 22.01
C ILE A 376 -0.68 16.88 21.13
N LEU A 377 -0.13 16.53 19.95
CA LEU A 377 -0.75 15.60 19.01
C LEU A 377 -0.56 14.16 19.48
N TRP A 378 -1.45 13.71 20.35
CA TRP A 378 -1.61 12.29 20.65
C TRP A 378 -2.48 11.66 19.57
N HIS A 379 -1.98 10.60 18.95
CA HIS A 379 -2.67 9.90 17.88
C HIS A 379 -2.88 8.45 18.27
N ALA A 380 -4.00 7.89 17.84
CA ALA A 380 -4.29 6.47 17.96
C ALA A 380 -3.72 5.69 16.78
N GLY A 381 -3.66 4.36 16.89
CA GLY A 381 -3.36 3.52 15.72
C GLY A 381 -4.44 3.65 14.63
N ILE A 382 -5.71 3.77 15.04
CA ILE A 382 -6.83 4.08 14.17
C ILE A 382 -7.56 5.29 14.76
N GLU A 383 -7.58 6.40 14.03
CA GLU A 383 -8.19 7.65 14.45
C GLU A 383 -9.39 8.00 13.57
N ILE A 384 -10.53 8.25 14.21
CA ILE A 384 -11.74 8.74 13.56
C ILE A 384 -11.99 10.16 14.08
N SER A 385 -11.93 11.14 13.18
CA SER A 385 -12.14 12.55 13.48
C SER A 385 -13.39 13.03 12.75
N GLU A 386 -14.34 13.66 13.46
CA GLU A 386 -15.51 14.30 12.84
C GLU A 386 -16.32 13.39 11.88
N GLY A 387 -16.23 12.07 12.04
CA GLY A 387 -16.96 11.11 11.22
C GLY A 387 -18.33 10.75 11.78
N ALA A 388 -19.27 10.41 10.91
CA ALA A 388 -20.59 9.90 11.26
C ALA A 388 -20.82 8.50 10.65
N ASP A 389 -21.61 7.67 11.33
CA ASP A 389 -21.99 6.32 10.87
C ASP A 389 -20.80 5.41 10.49
N ILE A 390 -19.70 5.51 11.25
CA ILE A 390 -18.50 4.72 11.03
C ILE A 390 -18.68 3.32 11.61
N LEU A 391 -18.35 2.30 10.81
CA LEU A 391 -18.28 0.92 11.28
C LEU A 391 -16.84 0.56 11.62
N LEU A 392 -16.55 0.41 12.92
CA LEU A 392 -15.29 -0.14 13.42
C LEU A 392 -15.52 -1.59 13.88
N GLN A 393 -14.93 -2.56 13.20
CA GLN A 393 -15.15 -3.98 13.50
C GLN A 393 -13.86 -4.79 13.39
N ASP A 394 -13.56 -5.64 14.38
CA ASP A 394 -12.46 -6.63 14.34
C ASP A 394 -11.05 -6.09 14.04
N ASN A 395 -10.85 -4.77 14.19
CA ASN A 395 -9.53 -4.14 14.09
C ASN A 395 -8.69 -4.40 15.35
N VAL A 396 -7.37 -4.44 15.20
CA VAL A 396 -6.40 -4.59 16.30
C VAL A 396 -5.36 -3.50 16.24
#